data_AF-A0A961NY25-F1
#
_entry.id   AF-A0A961NY25-F1
#
_cell.length_a   1.000
_cell.length_b   1.000
_cell.length_c   1.000
_cell.angle_alpha   90.00
_cell.angle_beta   90.00
_cell.angle_gamma   90.00
#
_symmetry.space_group_name_H-M   'P 1'
#
loop_
_entity.id
_entity.type
_entity.pdbx_description
1 polymer ?
#
loop_
_entity_poly.entity_id
_entity_poly.type
_entity_poly.pdbx_seq_one_letter_code
_entity_poly.pdbx_strand_id
1 'polypeptide(L)'
;EWVIHIDVDEFINIRVGDGTLADFFARVPDATNVAMTWRLFGHNGVERFEDKLVIDQFDQAAPKYCPKPHTAWGFKTMTKNIGAYEKLSC
;
A
#
# COMPACT_ATOMS: atom_id res chain seq x y z
N GLU A 1 -10.47 -7.74 -13.48
CA GLU A 1 -10.52 -7.74 -12.02
C GLU A 1 -9.09 -7.71 -11.47
N TRP A 2 -8.86 -7.04 -10.34
CA TRP A 2 -7.56 -6.93 -9.68
C TRP A 2 -7.69 -7.41 -8.24
N VAL A 3 -6.67 -8.10 -7.75
CA VAL A 3 -6.63 -8.72 -6.41
C VAL A 3 -5.35 -8.29 -5.71
N ILE A 4 -5.45 -8.00 -4.42
CA ILE A 4 -4.32 -7.73 -3.54
C ILE A 4 -4.60 -8.31 -2.16
N HIS A 5 -3.54 -8.80 -1.52
CA HIS A 5 -3.54 -9.13 -0.11
C HIS A 5 -2.72 -8.07 0.64
N ILE A 6 -3.39 -7.28 1.48
CA ILE A 6 -2.82 -6.23 2.34
C ILE A 6 -3.45 -6.33 3.72
N ASP A 7 -2.75 -5.79 4.71
CA ASP A 7 -3.18 -5.81 6.10
C ASP A 7 -4.23 -4.72 6.36
N VAL A 8 -5.05 -4.88 7.41
CA VAL A 8 -6.23 -4.00 7.66
C VAL A 8 -5.86 -2.55 7.96
N ASP A 9 -4.62 -2.31 8.37
CA ASP A 9 -4.04 -0.99 8.67
C ASP A 9 -3.19 -0.43 7.51
N GLU A 10 -3.16 -1.11 6.36
CA GLU A 10 -2.45 -0.67 5.17
C GLU A 10 -3.37 0.06 4.19
N PHE A 11 -2.85 1.11 3.57
CA PHE A 11 -3.58 1.95 2.62
C PHE A 11 -2.79 2.12 1.33
N ILE A 12 -3.47 1.99 0.18
CA ILE A 12 -2.87 2.20 -1.13
C ILE A 12 -2.85 3.70 -1.44
N ASN A 13 -1.65 4.24 -1.68
CA ASN A 13 -1.45 5.64 -2.04
C ASN A 13 -1.26 5.80 -3.55
N ILE A 14 -2.34 6.10 -4.27
CA ILE A 14 -2.31 6.39 -5.70
C ILE A 14 -1.98 7.87 -5.92
N ARG A 15 -1.03 8.14 -6.82
CA ARG A 15 -0.51 9.50 -7.11
C ARG A 15 -0.72 9.95 -8.56
N VAL A 16 -1.60 9.29 -9.27
CA VAL A 16 -1.97 9.63 -10.66
C VAL A 16 -3.45 9.98 -10.70
N GLY A 17 -3.83 10.84 -11.64
CA GLY A 17 -5.21 11.30 -11.80
C GLY A 17 -5.78 11.86 -10.49
N ASP A 18 -7.00 11.45 -10.16
CA ASP A 18 -7.74 11.85 -8.96
C ASP A 18 -7.47 10.91 -7.77
N GLY A 19 -6.37 10.16 -7.80
CA GLY A 19 -5.98 9.24 -6.71
C GLY A 19 -6.82 7.97 -6.66
N THR A 20 -7.49 7.61 -7.74
CA THR A 20 -8.34 6.41 -7.83
C THR A 20 -7.61 5.23 -8.47
N LEU A 21 -8.01 4.00 -8.10
CA LEU A 21 -7.52 2.80 -8.79
C LEU A 21 -7.91 2.79 -10.28
N ALA A 22 -9.04 3.39 -10.65
CA ALA A 22 -9.48 3.48 -12.04
C ALA A 22 -8.48 4.28 -12.90
N ASP A 23 -8.08 5.46 -12.42
CA ASP A 23 -7.09 6.31 -13.11
C ASP A 23 -5.73 5.61 -13.17
N PHE A 24 -5.37 4.91 -12.11
CA PHE A 24 -4.15 4.11 -12.09
C PHE A 24 -4.17 3.00 -13.16
N PHE A 25 -5.24 2.22 -13.26
CA PHE A 25 -5.35 1.16 -14.28
C PHE A 25 -5.37 1.71 -15.70
N ALA A 26 -6.00 2.86 -15.93
CA ALA A 26 -5.95 3.55 -17.23
C ALA A 26 -4.53 3.99 -17.60
N ARG A 27 -3.68 4.30 -16.62
CA ARG A 27 -2.28 4.70 -16.83
C ARG A 27 -1.36 3.51 -17.15
N VAL A 28 -1.68 2.30 -16.69
CA VAL A 28 -0.86 1.09 -16.87
C VAL A 28 -1.67 -0.08 -17.47
N PRO A 29 -2.22 0.06 -18.69
CA PRO A 29 -3.17 -0.91 -19.24
C PRO A 29 -2.59 -2.32 -19.44
N ASP A 30 -1.29 -2.40 -19.70
CA ASP A 30 -0.59 -3.66 -20.00
C ASP A 30 -0.02 -4.36 -18.76
N ALA A 31 -0.12 -3.73 -17.58
CA ALA A 31 0.38 -4.33 -16.35
C ALA A 31 -0.49 -5.53 -15.91
N THR A 32 0.18 -6.61 -15.51
CA THR A 32 -0.45 -7.75 -14.83
C THR A 32 -0.15 -7.77 -13.33
N ASN A 33 0.93 -7.11 -12.91
CA ASN A 33 1.37 -7.03 -11.53
C ASN A 33 1.91 -5.64 -11.24
N VAL A 34 1.66 -5.14 -10.04
CA VAL A 34 2.14 -3.84 -9.58
C VAL A 34 2.76 -4.01 -8.21
N ALA A 35 4.08 -3.80 -8.14
CA ALA A 35 4.80 -3.74 -6.88
C ALA A 35 4.66 -2.35 -6.26
N MET A 36 4.09 -2.27 -5.06
CA MET A 36 3.87 -1.03 -4.33
C MET A 36 4.76 -1.01 -3.10
N THR A 37 5.83 -0.20 -3.15
CA THR A 37 6.78 -0.05 -2.05
C THR A 37 6.11 0.57 -0.83
N TRP A 38 6.35 -0.02 0.34
CA TRP A 38 5.85 0.51 1.61
C TRP A 38 6.39 1.92 1.90
N ARG A 39 5.58 2.66 2.65
CA ARG A 39 6.00 3.87 3.35
C ARG A 39 5.46 3.78 4.76
N LEU A 40 6.34 3.57 5.72
CA LEU A 40 5.96 3.30 7.11
C LEU A 40 5.44 4.57 7.79
N PHE A 41 4.36 4.41 8.55
CA PHE A 41 3.85 5.43 9.46
C PHE A 41 4.24 5.07 10.89
N GLY A 42 4.67 6.08 11.65
CA GLY A 42 5.05 5.90 13.05
C GLY A 42 3.83 5.95 13.98
N HIS A 43 4.08 5.75 15.28
CA HIS A 43 3.01 5.81 16.29
C HIS A 43 2.49 7.22 16.59
N ASN A 44 3.04 8.27 15.97
CA ASN A 44 2.63 9.67 16.12
C ASN A 44 2.52 10.18 17.59
N GLY A 45 3.33 9.64 18.50
CA GLY A 45 3.23 9.99 19.93
C GLY A 45 2.07 9.32 20.68
N VAL A 46 1.26 8.51 20.01
CA VAL A 46 0.21 7.70 20.63
C VAL A 46 0.88 6.52 21.35
N GLU A 47 0.90 6.58 22.68
CA GLU A 47 1.55 5.55 23.54
C GLU A 47 0.55 4.58 24.17
N ARG A 48 -0.75 4.90 24.11
CA ARG A 48 -1.84 4.10 24.66
C ARG A 48 -2.92 3.96 23.60
N PHE A 49 -3.68 2.86 23.66
CA PHE A 49 -4.79 2.64 22.73
C PHE A 49 -5.82 3.76 22.85
N GLU A 50 -6.19 4.34 21.71
CA GLU A 50 -7.30 5.27 21.56
C GLU A 50 -8.28 4.73 20.51
N ASP A 51 -9.57 4.72 20.84
CA ASP A 51 -10.64 4.25 19.96
C ASP A 51 -11.00 5.33 18.91
N LYS A 52 -10.09 5.49 17.94
CA LYS A 52 -10.23 6.41 16.79
C LYS A 52 -9.71 5.73 15.54
N LEU A 53 -10.05 6.27 14.36
CA LEU A 53 -9.59 5.72 13.10
C LEU A 53 -8.07 5.87 12.94
N VAL A 54 -7.42 4.90 12.29
CA VAL A 54 -5.98 4.91 12.01
C VAL A 54 -5.58 6.17 11.25
N ILE A 55 -6.35 6.55 10.22
CA ILE A 55 -6.09 7.72 9.38
C ILE A 55 -6.26 9.06 10.10
N ASP A 56 -6.98 9.08 11.23
CA ASP A 56 -7.17 10.28 12.05
C ASP A 56 -6.05 10.44 13.10
N GLN A 57 -5.28 9.39 13.35
CA GLN A 57 -4.27 9.35 14.42
C GLN A 57 -2.84 9.31 13.90
N PHE A 58 -2.58 8.64 12.78
CA PHE A 58 -1.23 8.38 12.29
C PHE A 58 -1.00 9.07 10.94
N ASP A 59 -0.74 10.38 10.97
CA ASP A 59 -0.55 11.22 9.79
C ASP A 59 0.92 11.47 9.43
N GLN A 60 1.86 11.01 10.25
CA GLN A 60 3.30 11.15 10.04
C GLN A 60 3.93 9.86 9.50
N ALA A 61 4.48 9.97 8.29
CA ALA A 61 5.18 8.89 7.61
C ALA A 61 6.69 9.14 7.53
N ALA A 62 7.45 8.04 7.45
CA ALA A 62 8.86 8.05 7.13
C ALA A 62 9.17 8.86 5.84
N PRO A 63 10.39 9.39 5.68
CA PRO A 63 10.82 10.03 4.44
C PRO A 63 10.63 9.10 3.23
N LYS A 64 10.35 9.67 2.05
CA LYS A 64 10.21 8.89 0.80
C LYS A 64 11.46 8.06 0.48
N TYR A 65 12.63 8.59 0.83
CA TYR A 65 13.91 7.90 0.70
C TYR A 65 14.42 7.53 2.09
N CYS A 66 14.30 6.26 2.45
CA CYS A 66 14.64 5.76 3.79
C CYS A 66 15.50 4.49 3.67
N PRO A 67 16.75 4.55 3.20
CA PRO A 67 17.57 3.39 2.81
C PRO A 67 17.87 2.40 3.94
N LYS A 68 17.66 2.82 5.19
CA LYS A 68 17.81 2.01 6.40
C LYS A 68 16.64 2.30 7.35
N PRO A 69 16.19 1.29 8.14
CA PRO A 69 16.57 -0.11 8.03
C PRO A 69 16.04 -0.74 6.72
N HIS A 70 16.67 -1.82 6.25
CA HIS A 70 16.27 -2.49 4.99
C HIS A 70 14.82 -2.99 5.00
N THR A 71 14.27 -3.26 6.18
CA THR A 71 12.88 -3.64 6.38
C THR A 71 11.88 -2.57 5.93
N ALA A 72 12.29 -1.31 5.78
CA ALA A 72 11.45 -0.24 5.25
C ALA A 72 11.19 -0.33 3.73
N TRP A 73 11.81 -1.28 3.02
CA TRP A 73 11.73 -1.41 1.56
C TRP A 73 10.91 -2.62 1.09
N GLY A 74 10.12 -3.22 1.98
CA GLY A 74 9.12 -4.21 1.57
C GLY A 74 8.09 -3.60 0.61
N PHE A 75 7.38 -4.47 -0.09
CA PHE A 75 6.30 -4.08 -0.99
C PHE A 75 5.19 -5.11 -0.96
N LYS A 76 3.96 -4.66 -1.23
CA LYS A 76 2.84 -5.55 -1.53
C LYS A 76 2.63 -5.56 -3.05
N THR A 77 2.11 -6.67 -3.56
CA THR A 77 1.84 -6.83 -4.99
C THR A 77 0.34 -6.90 -5.22
N MET A 78 -0.16 -6.02 -6.09
CA MET A 78 -1.50 -6.14 -6.66
C MET A 78 -1.39 -6.84 -8.02
N THR A 79 -2.28 -7.80 -8.27
CA THR A 79 -2.22 -8.69 -9.42
C THR A 79 -3.54 -8.70 -10.17
N LYS A 80 -3.48 -8.66 -11.50
CA LYS A 80 -4.64 -8.79 -12.37
C LYS A 80 -5.09 -10.25 -12.38
N ASN A 81 -6.38 -10.49 -12.15
CA ASN A 81 -6.94 -11.84 -12.16
C ASN A 81 -7.11 -12.34 -13.61
N ILE A 82 -6.02 -12.86 -14.18
CA ILE A 82 -5.98 -13.46 -15.52
C ILE A 82 -5.90 -14.99 -15.48
N GLY A 83 -6.14 -15.60 -14.31
CA GLY A 83 -5.99 -17.05 -14.11
C GLY A 83 -4.53 -17.53 -14.02
N ALA A 84 -3.56 -16.63 -13.91
CA ALA A 84 -2.14 -16.99 -13.80
C ALA A 84 -1.74 -17.55 -12.43
N TYR A 85 -2.53 -17.31 -11.39
CA TYR A 85 -2.23 -17.72 -10.02
C TYR A 85 -3.44 -18.42 -9.40
N GLU A 86 -3.22 -19.61 -8.85
CA GLU A 86 -4.25 -20.39 -8.13
C GLU A 86 -4.38 -19.94 -6.65
N LYS A 87 -3.28 -19.46 -6.06
CA LYS A 87 -3.23 -19.05 -4.66
C LYS A 87 -2.36 -17.80 -4.48
N LEU A 88 -2.85 -16.86 -3.68
CA LEU A 88 -2.10 -15.74 -3.12
C LEU A 88 -2.07 -15.93 -1.60
N SER A 89 -0.88 -16.07 -1.01
CA SER A 89 -0.72 -16.15 0.45
C SER A 89 0.56 -15.44 0.90
N CYS A 90 0.55 -14.98 2.15
CA CYS A 90 1.74 -14.52 2.86
C CYS A 90 2.38 -15.66 3.66
#